data_AF-X0S8Z0-F1
#
_entry.id   AF-X0S8Z0-F1
#
_cell.length_a   1.000
_cell.length_b   1.000
_cell.length_c   1.000
_cell.angle_alpha   90.00
_cell.angle_beta   90.00
_cell.angle_gamma   90.00
#
_symmetry.space_group_name_H-M   'P 1'
#
loop_
_entity.id
_entity.type
_entity.pdbx_description
1 polymer ?
#
loop_
_entity_poly.entity_id
_entity_poly.type
_entity_poly.pdbx_seq_one_letter_code
_entity_poly.pdbx_strand_id
1 'polypeptide(L)'
;MKITDVDVYTVFSFRTNFTFVKVSTDEGITGVGESTLEHKEHALEGAFEDLKGYLIGKDPFQIEYHWHNLYRDSYWRNGAVLMSAISGIDQALWDIKGKKLGVPVYELLGGKFRDRIPAYANGWFTGARTPEDFGAKAKDPVAMGFKALKFDPFGKSYMEISHKELTVSMDKLQAVRDSVGPDIDIMVEGHGRFNVPAAVAIGRELERIENIR
;
A
#
# COMPACT_ATOMS: atom_id res chain seq x y z
N MET A 1 -0.10 -0.31 -32.23
CA MET A 1 0.74 -0.55 -31.06
C MET A 1 0.61 -1.99 -30.58
N LYS A 2 1.73 -2.64 -30.33
CA LYS A 2 1.83 -4.00 -29.79
C LYS A 2 2.85 -4.03 -28.66
N ILE A 3 2.59 -4.85 -27.65
CA ILE A 3 3.53 -5.13 -26.57
C ILE A 3 4.72 -5.91 -27.14
N THR A 4 5.93 -5.46 -26.87
CA THR A 4 7.18 -6.10 -27.31
C THR A 4 7.93 -6.74 -26.17
N ASP A 5 7.75 -6.25 -24.94
CA ASP A 5 8.44 -6.80 -23.78
C ASP A 5 7.71 -6.50 -22.46
N VAL A 6 8.03 -7.30 -21.45
CA VAL A 6 7.65 -7.13 -20.05
C VAL A 6 8.89 -7.40 -19.21
N ASP A 7 9.44 -6.35 -18.61
CA ASP A 7 10.63 -6.38 -17.76
C ASP A 7 10.26 -6.18 -16.28
N VAL A 8 10.93 -6.89 -15.39
CA VAL A 8 10.73 -6.78 -13.94
C VAL A 8 12.00 -6.25 -13.29
N TYR A 9 11.85 -5.24 -12.44
CA TYR A 9 12.94 -4.61 -11.71
C TYR A 9 12.67 -4.68 -10.21
N THR A 10 13.53 -5.41 -9.50
CA THR A 10 13.52 -5.48 -8.05
C THR A 10 14.59 -4.56 -7.48
N VAL A 11 14.18 -3.62 -6.61
CA VAL A 11 15.07 -2.64 -5.98
C VAL A 11 14.97 -2.77 -4.46
N PHE A 12 16.11 -2.97 -3.82
CA PHE A 12 16.17 -2.99 -2.35
C PHE A 12 15.85 -1.61 -1.77
N SER A 13 14.87 -1.56 -0.86
CA SER A 13 14.43 -0.33 -0.19
C SER A 13 14.34 -0.51 1.32
N PHE A 14 15.50 -0.50 1.97
CA PHE A 14 15.73 -0.57 3.42
C PHE A 14 14.95 -1.67 4.17
N ARG A 15 13.65 -1.48 4.37
CA ARG A 15 12.74 -2.40 5.05
C ARG A 15 12.11 -3.45 4.13
N THR A 16 11.92 -3.16 2.84
CA THR A 16 11.28 -4.07 1.88
C THR A 16 11.89 -3.88 0.50
N ASN A 17 11.68 -4.83 -0.42
CA ASN A 17 12.06 -4.60 -1.82
C ASN A 17 10.85 -4.01 -2.56
N PHE A 18 11.10 -3.06 -3.45
CA PHE A 18 10.11 -2.63 -4.42
C PHE A 18 10.27 -3.43 -5.70
N THR A 19 9.16 -3.86 -6.28
CA THR A 19 9.15 -4.53 -7.57
C THR A 19 8.33 -3.72 -8.57
N PHE A 20 9.01 -3.23 -9.60
CA PHE A 20 8.40 -2.50 -10.70
C PHE A 20 8.36 -3.37 -11.94
N VAL A 21 7.30 -3.22 -12.73
CA VAL A 21 7.19 -3.83 -14.06
C VAL A 21 7.17 -2.72 -15.11
N LYS A 22 7.90 -2.95 -16.19
CA LYS A 22 7.92 -2.08 -17.36
C LYS A 22 7.42 -2.86 -18.57
N VAL A 23 6.37 -2.34 -19.19
CA VAL A 23 5.83 -2.87 -20.45
C VAL A 23 6.32 -2.00 -21.60
N SER A 24 6.96 -2.61 -22.60
CA SER A 24 7.48 -1.92 -23.79
C SER A 24 6.60 -2.19 -25.01
N THR A 25 6.53 -1.23 -25.95
CA THR A 25 5.75 -1.35 -27.17
C THR A 25 6.57 -1.10 -28.44
N ASP A 26 6.05 -1.57 -29.58
CA ASP A 26 6.64 -1.39 -30.91
C ASP A 26 6.66 0.06 -31.41
N GLU A 27 5.92 0.96 -30.75
CA GLU A 27 5.90 2.40 -31.02
C GLU A 27 6.82 3.19 -30.08
N GLY A 28 7.63 2.52 -29.25
CA GLY A 28 8.58 3.14 -28.33
C GLY A 28 7.96 3.74 -27.05
N ILE A 29 6.65 3.59 -26.86
CA ILE A 29 5.96 4.00 -25.62
C ILE A 29 6.11 2.89 -24.58
N THR A 30 6.44 3.27 -23.36
CA THR A 30 6.58 2.34 -22.23
C THR A 30 5.62 2.70 -21.10
N GLY A 31 5.15 1.67 -20.40
CA GLY A 31 4.31 1.78 -19.21
C GLY A 31 5.03 1.24 -17.99
N VAL A 32 4.76 1.82 -16.82
CA VAL A 32 5.31 1.37 -15.55
C VAL A 32 4.18 1.05 -14.58
N GLY A 33 4.33 -0.06 -13.85
CA GLY A 33 3.46 -0.43 -12.73
C GLY A 33 4.29 -0.95 -11.55
N GLU A 34 3.65 -1.01 -10.38
CA GLU A 34 4.25 -1.54 -9.16
C GLU A 34 3.52 -2.82 -8.68
N SER A 35 4.31 -3.83 -8.32
CA SER A 35 3.85 -5.15 -7.86
C SER A 35 4.50 -5.58 -6.54
N THR A 36 5.01 -4.63 -5.75
CA THR A 36 5.66 -4.87 -4.46
C THR A 36 4.91 -5.90 -3.61
N LEU A 37 5.60 -6.99 -3.23
CA LEU A 37 5.03 -8.10 -2.46
C LEU A 37 6.03 -8.63 -1.43
N GLU A 38 6.53 -7.75 -0.56
CA GLU A 38 7.21 -8.06 0.71
C GLU A 38 8.01 -9.40 0.73
N HIS A 39 9.18 -9.42 0.09
CA HIS A 39 10.12 -10.55 0.07
C HIS A 39 9.65 -11.80 -0.71
N LYS A 40 8.66 -11.64 -1.61
CA LYS A 40 8.19 -12.69 -2.52
C LYS A 40 8.61 -12.45 -3.97
N GLU A 41 9.70 -11.72 -4.19
CA GLU A 41 10.09 -11.25 -5.52
C GLU A 41 10.38 -12.41 -6.48
N HIS A 42 11.01 -13.50 -6.02
CA HIS A 42 11.23 -14.66 -6.87
C HIS A 42 9.95 -15.34 -7.36
N ALA A 43 8.92 -15.40 -6.51
CA ALA A 43 7.62 -15.93 -6.92
C ALA A 43 6.94 -14.99 -7.92
N LEU A 44 7.12 -13.69 -7.72
CA LEU A 44 6.57 -12.65 -8.57
C LEU A 44 7.26 -12.60 -9.95
N GLU A 45 8.59 -12.72 -9.99
CA GLU A 45 9.39 -12.84 -11.21
C GLU A 45 8.93 -14.04 -12.04
N GLY A 46 8.76 -15.21 -11.42
CA GLY A 46 8.21 -16.39 -12.10
C GLY A 46 6.79 -16.15 -12.65
N ALA A 47 5.92 -15.49 -11.89
CA ALA A 47 4.59 -15.15 -12.36
C ALA A 47 4.62 -14.19 -13.56
N PHE A 48 5.53 -13.20 -13.59
CA PHE A 48 5.68 -12.33 -14.74
C PHE A 48 6.15 -13.08 -15.99
N GLU A 49 7.09 -14.02 -15.86
CA GLU A 49 7.54 -14.85 -16.98
C GLU A 49 6.38 -15.67 -17.57
N ASP A 50 5.53 -16.26 -16.72
CA ASP A 50 4.35 -17.01 -17.17
C ASP A 50 3.35 -16.11 -17.93
N LEU A 51 3.08 -14.91 -17.41
CA LEU A 51 2.13 -13.97 -18.01
C LEU A 51 2.67 -13.26 -19.26
N LYS A 52 3.99 -13.09 -19.36
CA LYS A 52 4.68 -12.42 -20.48
C LYS A 52 4.36 -13.09 -21.81
N GLY A 53 4.38 -14.42 -21.86
CA GLY A 53 4.11 -15.18 -23.08
C GLY A 53 2.76 -14.87 -23.74
N TYR A 54 1.73 -14.59 -22.95
CA TYR A 54 0.42 -14.18 -23.46
C TYR A 54 0.41 -12.74 -24.02
N LEU A 55 1.13 -11.83 -23.37
CA LEU A 55 1.08 -10.39 -23.64
C LEU A 55 1.84 -9.98 -24.90
N ILE A 56 2.94 -10.65 -25.24
CA ILE A 56 3.77 -10.28 -26.39
C ILE A 56 2.92 -10.28 -27.68
N GLY A 57 3.03 -9.20 -28.46
CA GLY A 57 2.31 -9.00 -29.71
C GLY A 57 0.86 -8.53 -29.57
N LYS A 58 0.33 -8.43 -28.34
CA LYS A 58 -1.04 -7.94 -28.08
C LYS A 58 -1.12 -6.42 -28.07
N ASP A 59 -2.31 -5.90 -28.37
CA ASP A 59 -2.60 -4.47 -28.30
C ASP A 59 -2.77 -4.02 -26.83
N PRO A 60 -1.88 -3.18 -26.27
CA PRO A 60 -1.97 -2.74 -24.88
C PRO A 60 -3.23 -1.93 -24.56
N PHE A 61 -3.98 -1.44 -25.55
CA PHE A 61 -5.21 -0.68 -25.31
C PHE A 61 -6.37 -1.54 -24.80
N GLN A 62 -6.30 -2.86 -25.01
CA GLN A 62 -7.32 -3.83 -24.60
C GLN A 62 -7.19 -4.22 -23.11
N ILE A 63 -7.05 -3.24 -22.22
CA ILE A 63 -6.73 -3.42 -20.78
C ILE A 63 -7.65 -4.44 -20.10
N GLU A 64 -8.98 -4.23 -20.14
CA GLU A 64 -9.97 -5.13 -19.52
C GLU A 64 -9.94 -6.55 -20.10
N TYR A 65 -9.68 -6.65 -21.41
CA TYR A 65 -9.55 -7.94 -22.07
C TYR A 65 -8.31 -8.69 -21.54
N HIS A 66 -7.17 -8.02 -21.43
CA HIS A 66 -5.96 -8.61 -20.87
C HIS A 66 -6.14 -9.00 -19.42
N TRP A 67 -6.70 -8.10 -18.60
CA TRP A 67 -7.00 -8.40 -17.20
C TRP A 67 -7.87 -9.66 -17.06
N HIS A 68 -8.94 -9.76 -17.85
CA HIS A 68 -9.82 -10.92 -17.85
C HIS A 68 -9.11 -12.21 -18.27
N ASN A 69 -8.28 -12.17 -19.31
CA ASN A 69 -7.55 -13.37 -19.74
C ASN A 69 -6.50 -13.79 -18.71
N LEU A 70 -5.67 -12.87 -18.23
CA LEU A 70 -4.63 -13.16 -17.22
C LEU A 70 -5.25 -13.77 -15.94
N TYR A 71 -6.42 -13.26 -15.52
CA TYR A 71 -7.11 -13.76 -14.34
C TYR A 71 -7.94 -15.04 -14.57
N ARG A 72 -8.70 -15.13 -15.67
CA ARG A 72 -9.66 -16.25 -15.89
C ARG A 72 -9.06 -17.45 -16.60
N ASP A 73 -8.05 -17.24 -17.45
CA ASP A 73 -7.35 -18.33 -18.13
C ASP A 73 -6.38 -19.06 -17.17
N SER A 74 -6.10 -18.44 -16.02
CA SER A 74 -5.49 -19.09 -14.86
C SER A 74 -6.52 -20.00 -14.16
N TYR A 75 -6.42 -21.32 -14.36
CA TYR A 75 -7.30 -22.28 -13.68
C TYR A 75 -7.21 -22.14 -12.15
N TRP A 76 -5.98 -22.11 -11.63
CA TRP A 76 -5.68 -21.75 -10.24
C TRP A 76 -5.40 -20.25 -10.17
N ARG A 77 -6.31 -19.50 -9.53
CA ARG A 77 -6.30 -18.03 -9.50
C ARG A 77 -6.51 -17.50 -8.09
N ASN A 78 -6.40 -16.17 -7.95
CA ASN A 78 -6.26 -15.44 -6.69
C ASN A 78 -4.87 -15.59 -6.06
N GLY A 79 -4.75 -15.14 -4.81
CA GLY A 79 -3.50 -15.13 -4.07
C GLY A 79 -2.67 -13.90 -4.36
N ALA A 80 -1.81 -13.55 -3.42
CA ALA A 80 -1.08 -12.30 -3.48
C ALA A 80 -0.10 -12.24 -4.67
N VAL A 81 0.54 -13.35 -5.04
CA VAL A 81 1.53 -13.38 -6.13
C VAL A 81 0.90 -13.06 -7.49
N LEU A 82 -0.08 -13.85 -7.93
CA LEU A 82 -0.73 -13.64 -9.22
C LEU A 82 -1.42 -12.27 -9.28
N MET A 83 -2.14 -11.89 -8.22
CA MET A 83 -2.86 -10.61 -8.20
C MET A 83 -1.91 -9.40 -8.19
N SER A 84 -0.75 -9.49 -7.53
CA SER A 84 0.28 -8.43 -7.60
C SER A 84 0.89 -8.32 -9.00
N ALA A 85 1.17 -9.43 -9.68
CA ALA A 85 1.70 -9.41 -11.04
C ALA A 85 0.69 -8.81 -12.04
N ILE A 86 -0.58 -9.24 -11.97
CA ILE A 86 -1.67 -8.68 -12.78
C ILE A 86 -1.84 -7.17 -12.50
N SER A 87 -1.78 -6.75 -11.23
CA SER A 87 -1.88 -5.34 -10.84
C SER A 87 -0.79 -4.48 -11.49
N GLY A 88 0.47 -4.94 -11.49
CA GLY A 88 1.56 -4.20 -12.13
C GLY A 88 1.38 -4.08 -13.63
N ILE A 89 0.96 -5.16 -14.30
CA ILE A 89 0.65 -5.12 -15.73
C ILE A 89 -0.48 -4.11 -15.99
N ASP A 90 -1.58 -4.19 -15.25
CA ASP A 90 -2.74 -3.30 -15.41
C ASP A 90 -2.34 -1.82 -15.30
N GLN A 91 -1.60 -1.47 -14.24
CA GLN A 91 -1.04 -0.12 -14.05
C GLN A 91 -0.19 0.33 -15.25
N ALA A 92 0.73 -0.53 -15.73
CA ALA A 92 1.59 -0.23 -16.85
C ALA A 92 0.80 -0.02 -18.16
N LEU A 93 -0.26 -0.81 -18.39
CA LEU A 93 -1.12 -0.64 -19.57
C LEU A 93 -1.92 0.67 -19.51
N TRP A 94 -2.40 1.06 -18.33
CA TRP A 94 -3.03 2.37 -18.12
C TRP A 94 -2.04 3.52 -18.35
N ASP A 95 -0.80 3.40 -17.86
CA ASP A 95 0.27 4.37 -18.10
C ASP A 95 0.59 4.52 -19.60
N ILE A 96 0.70 3.40 -20.35
CA ILE A 96 0.84 3.41 -21.82
C ILE A 96 -0.31 4.16 -22.48
N LYS A 97 -1.56 3.87 -22.09
CA LYS A 97 -2.74 4.50 -22.68
C LYS A 97 -2.78 6.00 -22.42
N GLY A 98 -2.47 6.43 -21.19
CA GLY A 98 -2.35 7.85 -20.83
C GLY A 98 -1.27 8.56 -21.65
N LYS A 99 -0.06 7.99 -21.70
CA LYS A 99 1.06 8.53 -22.49
C LYS A 99 0.74 8.62 -23.99
N LYS A 100 0.13 7.59 -24.58
CA LYS A 100 -0.23 7.59 -26.00
C LYS A 100 -1.28 8.64 -26.33
N LEU A 101 -2.23 8.89 -25.43
CA LEU A 101 -3.29 9.88 -25.61
C LEU A 101 -2.90 11.28 -25.13
N GLY A 102 -1.73 11.45 -24.50
CA GLY A 102 -1.25 12.74 -23.99
C GLY A 102 -2.06 13.27 -22.80
N VAL A 103 -2.68 12.38 -22.02
CA VAL A 103 -3.52 12.74 -20.87
C VAL A 103 -3.12 11.96 -19.61
N PRO A 104 -3.31 12.52 -18.40
CA PRO A 104 -3.11 11.77 -17.17
C PRO A 104 -4.17 10.67 -17.03
N VAL A 105 -3.82 9.56 -16.36
CA VAL A 105 -4.71 8.37 -16.25
C VAL A 105 -6.08 8.72 -15.68
N TYR A 106 -6.19 9.66 -14.74
CA TYR A 106 -7.48 10.05 -14.16
C TYR A 106 -8.47 10.62 -15.18
N GLU A 107 -8.02 11.21 -16.30
CA GLU A 107 -8.92 11.66 -17.37
C GLU A 107 -9.59 10.48 -18.06
N LEU A 108 -8.85 9.36 -18.20
CA LEU A 108 -9.39 8.12 -18.74
C LEU A 108 -10.36 7.42 -17.77
N LEU A 109 -10.26 7.72 -16.47
CA LEU A 109 -11.13 7.21 -15.41
C LEU A 109 -12.38 8.07 -15.17
N GLY A 110 -12.66 9.03 -16.07
CA GLY A 110 -13.85 9.89 -16.00
C GLY A 110 -13.57 11.33 -15.55
N GLY A 111 -12.31 11.75 -15.53
CA GLY A 111 -11.92 13.13 -15.24
C GLY A 111 -11.68 13.41 -13.76
N LYS A 112 -11.06 14.55 -13.51
CA LYS A 112 -10.72 14.99 -12.14
C LYS A 112 -11.95 15.50 -11.39
N PHE A 113 -12.21 14.94 -10.21
CA PHE A 113 -13.23 15.45 -9.27
C PHE A 113 -12.68 16.44 -8.23
N ARG A 114 -11.39 16.36 -7.92
CA ARG A 114 -10.72 17.20 -6.90
C ARG A 114 -9.27 17.45 -7.25
N ASP A 115 -8.73 18.59 -6.85
CA ASP A 115 -7.34 18.98 -7.13
C ASP A 115 -6.32 18.41 -6.14
N ARG A 116 -6.78 18.06 -4.93
CA ARG A 116 -5.93 17.59 -3.83
C ARG A 116 -6.66 16.50 -3.06
N ILE A 117 -5.89 15.58 -2.49
CA ILE A 117 -6.38 14.48 -1.66
C ILE A 117 -5.71 14.60 -0.28
N PRO A 118 -6.47 14.57 0.83
CA PRO A 118 -5.89 14.50 2.16
C PRO A 118 -5.06 13.22 2.32
N ALA A 119 -3.86 13.34 2.86
CA ALA A 119 -3.00 12.21 3.20
C ALA A 119 -2.81 12.11 4.71
N TYR A 120 -2.59 10.90 5.21
CA TYR A 120 -2.14 10.65 6.57
C TYR A 120 -0.67 10.27 6.56
N ALA A 121 0.06 10.58 7.64
CA ALA A 121 1.45 10.16 7.79
C ALA A 121 1.53 8.79 8.46
N ASN A 122 2.40 7.92 7.96
CA ASN A 122 2.76 6.64 8.58
C ASN A 122 4.28 6.48 8.64
N GLY A 123 4.78 5.60 9.50
CA GLY A 123 6.22 5.34 9.67
C GLY A 123 7.00 6.39 10.46
N TRP A 124 6.35 7.50 10.86
CA TRP A 124 6.92 8.60 11.64
C TRP A 124 7.44 8.19 13.03
N PHE A 125 6.88 7.10 13.58
CA PHE A 125 7.25 6.57 14.90
C PHE A 125 8.47 5.64 14.88
N THR A 126 9.18 5.51 13.75
CA THR A 126 10.37 4.66 13.64
C THR A 126 11.40 5.02 14.71
N GLY A 127 11.80 4.04 15.51
CA GLY A 127 12.77 4.20 16.60
C GLY A 127 12.18 4.63 17.95
N ALA A 128 10.89 4.99 18.03
CA ALA A 128 10.21 5.32 19.28
C ALA A 128 10.08 4.09 20.19
N ARG A 129 10.29 4.24 21.51
CA ARG A 129 10.16 3.14 22.47
C ARG A 129 9.22 3.48 23.62
N THR A 130 9.32 4.68 24.19
CA THR A 130 8.51 5.13 25.33
C THR A 130 7.35 6.04 24.87
N PRO A 131 6.27 6.18 25.65
CA PRO A 131 5.19 7.13 25.33
C PRO A 131 5.68 8.54 24.96
N GLU A 132 6.68 9.04 25.67
CA GLU A 132 7.29 10.36 25.41
C GLU A 132 7.97 10.42 24.04
N ASP A 133 8.66 9.35 23.62
CA ASP A 133 9.25 9.27 22.27
C ASP A 133 8.17 9.35 21.19
N PHE A 134 7.05 8.65 21.38
CA PHE A 134 5.93 8.66 20.44
C PHE A 134 5.30 10.06 20.36
N GLY A 135 5.04 10.69 21.51
CA GLY A 135 4.53 12.06 21.56
C GLY A 135 5.46 13.07 20.88
N ALA A 136 6.76 12.99 21.12
CA ALA A 136 7.74 13.86 20.48
C ALA A 136 7.78 13.69 18.96
N LYS A 137 7.85 12.44 18.46
CA LYS A 137 7.91 12.14 17.03
C LYS A 137 6.63 12.47 16.27
N ALA A 138 5.47 12.45 16.94
CA ALA A 138 4.20 12.79 16.30
C ALA A 138 4.15 14.26 15.83
N LYS A 139 4.95 15.15 16.43
CA LYS A 139 5.01 16.57 16.06
C LYS A 139 5.65 16.81 14.69
N ASP A 140 6.57 15.94 14.28
CA ASP A 140 7.29 16.07 13.00
C ASP A 140 6.34 16.06 11.79
N PRO A 141 5.50 15.03 11.57
CA PRO A 141 4.55 15.04 10.45
C PRO A 141 3.50 16.15 10.58
N VAL A 142 3.09 16.53 11.79
CA VAL A 142 2.16 17.66 11.99
C VAL A 142 2.80 18.98 11.55
N ALA A 143 4.07 19.19 11.85
CA ALA A 143 4.84 20.35 11.37
C ALA A 143 5.01 20.35 9.83
N MET A 144 5.03 19.17 9.20
CA MET A 144 4.99 19.02 7.73
C MET A 144 3.60 19.30 7.13
N GLY A 145 2.57 19.52 7.96
CA GLY A 145 1.21 19.87 7.55
C GLY A 145 0.23 18.71 7.51
N PHE A 146 0.62 17.50 7.92
CA PHE A 146 -0.31 16.37 8.01
C PHE A 146 -1.39 16.63 9.06
N LYS A 147 -2.63 16.28 8.71
CA LYS A 147 -3.80 16.40 9.59
C LYS A 147 -4.27 15.06 10.18
N ALA A 148 -3.61 13.97 9.79
CA ALA A 148 -3.90 12.63 10.24
C ALA A 148 -2.62 11.81 10.38
N LEU A 149 -2.53 11.02 11.45
CA LEU A 149 -1.40 10.14 11.76
C LEU A 149 -1.90 8.70 11.91
N LYS A 150 -1.20 7.74 11.31
CA LYS A 150 -1.41 6.30 11.56
C LYS A 150 -0.19 5.70 12.27
N PHE A 151 -0.42 4.87 13.28
CA PHE A 151 0.64 4.07 13.91
C PHE A 151 0.13 2.82 14.64
N ASP A 152 1.07 1.97 15.05
CA ASP A 152 0.83 0.75 15.83
C ASP A 152 1.47 0.87 17.23
N PRO A 153 0.67 1.03 18.30
CA PRO A 153 1.16 1.15 19.67
C PRO A 153 1.47 -0.19 20.34
N PHE A 154 1.09 -1.33 19.74
CA PHE A 154 0.97 -2.63 20.42
C PHE A 154 2.25 -3.47 20.46
N GLY A 155 3.38 -2.90 20.03
CA GLY A 155 4.68 -3.57 20.12
C GLY A 155 4.69 -4.92 19.38
N LYS A 156 5.13 -5.99 20.05
CA LYS A 156 5.25 -7.34 19.47
C LYS A 156 4.10 -8.30 19.79
N SER A 157 3.04 -7.82 20.46
CA SER A 157 1.90 -8.66 20.83
C SER A 157 1.26 -9.31 19.58
N TYR A 158 0.85 -10.57 19.72
CA TYR A 158 0.32 -11.40 18.64
C TYR A 158 -0.72 -12.37 19.22
N MET A 159 -1.86 -12.50 18.55
CA MET A 159 -3.11 -13.14 18.99
C MET A 159 -3.74 -12.49 20.22
N GLU A 160 -2.97 -12.30 21.28
CA GLU A 160 -3.43 -11.76 22.56
C GLU A 160 -2.56 -10.59 23.00
N ILE A 161 -3.06 -9.83 23.97
CA ILE A 161 -2.34 -8.74 24.63
C ILE A 161 -2.63 -8.81 26.14
N SER A 162 -1.59 -8.78 26.96
CA SER A 162 -1.78 -8.72 28.41
C SER A 162 -2.31 -7.37 28.84
N HIS A 163 -2.96 -7.30 30.00
CA HIS A 163 -3.43 -6.03 30.55
C HIS A 163 -2.31 -4.98 30.65
N LYS A 164 -1.12 -5.40 31.10
CA LYS A 164 0.05 -4.52 31.22
C LYS A 164 0.49 -3.95 29.86
N GLU A 165 0.56 -4.79 28.83
CA GLU A 165 0.95 -4.34 27.48
C GLU A 165 -0.09 -3.42 26.86
N LEU A 166 -1.38 -3.69 27.13
CA LEU A 166 -2.48 -2.85 26.66
C LEU A 166 -2.43 -1.47 27.34
N THR A 167 -2.20 -1.41 28.65
CA THR A 167 -1.99 -0.14 29.37
C THR A 167 -0.85 0.65 28.76
N VAL A 168 0.32 0.04 28.55
CA VAL A 168 1.47 0.71 27.91
C VAL A 168 1.14 1.18 26.49
N SER A 169 0.29 0.45 25.75
CA SER A 169 -0.15 0.85 24.42
C SER A 169 -1.06 2.08 24.48
N MET A 170 -1.96 2.14 25.46
CA MET A 170 -2.83 3.30 25.70
C MET A 170 -2.03 4.52 26.18
N ASP A 171 -0.99 4.32 27.00
CA ASP A 171 -0.11 5.41 27.44
C ASP A 171 0.60 6.08 26.25
N LYS A 172 1.10 5.29 25.29
CA LYS A 172 1.69 5.83 24.05
C LYS A 172 0.68 6.62 23.24
N LEU A 173 -0.54 6.13 23.15
CA LEU A 173 -1.62 6.76 22.40
C LEU A 173 -2.07 8.08 23.03
N GLN A 174 -2.19 8.11 24.36
CA GLN A 174 -2.45 9.33 25.12
C GLN A 174 -1.32 10.34 24.93
N ALA A 175 -0.05 9.92 25.03
CA ALA A 175 1.09 10.80 24.82
C ALA A 175 1.14 11.41 23.41
N VAL A 176 0.75 10.66 22.38
CA VAL A 176 0.57 11.19 21.02
C VAL A 176 -0.55 12.21 20.99
N ARG A 177 -1.74 11.88 21.50
CA ARG A 177 -2.90 12.79 21.55
C ARG A 177 -2.56 14.11 22.25
N ASP A 178 -1.96 14.04 23.43
CA ASP A 178 -1.55 15.22 24.22
C ASP A 178 -0.53 16.07 23.46
N SER A 179 0.34 15.44 22.67
CA SER A 179 1.39 16.14 21.93
C SER A 179 0.90 16.87 20.68
N VAL A 180 -0.15 16.37 20.02
CA VAL A 180 -0.65 16.89 18.74
C VAL A 180 -1.96 17.67 18.85
N GLY A 181 -2.62 17.63 20.02
CA GLY A 181 -3.88 18.31 20.28
C GLY A 181 -5.09 17.59 19.66
N PRO A 182 -6.31 18.11 19.87
CA PRO A 182 -7.56 17.41 19.51
C PRO A 182 -7.89 17.42 18.00
N ASP A 183 -7.28 18.31 17.22
CA ASP A 183 -7.61 18.55 15.80
C ASP A 183 -6.90 17.62 14.82
N ILE A 184 -5.95 16.80 15.30
CA ILE A 184 -5.24 15.83 14.47
C ILE A 184 -5.93 14.47 14.58
N ASP A 185 -6.36 13.91 13.44
CA ASP A 185 -6.95 12.57 13.41
C ASP A 185 -5.87 11.53 13.73
N ILE A 186 -6.18 10.58 14.61
CA ILE A 186 -5.28 9.46 14.96
C ILE A 186 -5.93 8.15 14.54
N MET A 187 -5.22 7.37 13.74
CA MET A 187 -5.61 6.06 13.24
C MET A 187 -4.72 5.00 13.89
N VAL A 188 -5.33 3.93 14.41
CA VAL A 188 -4.63 2.85 15.12
C VAL A 188 -4.60 1.58 14.29
N GLU A 189 -3.41 1.00 14.11
CA GLU A 189 -3.19 -0.19 13.28
C GLU A 189 -2.80 -1.43 14.11
N GLY A 190 -3.56 -2.53 13.97
CA GLY A 190 -3.31 -3.80 14.66
C GLY A 190 -2.55 -4.86 13.84
N HIS A 191 -2.25 -4.59 12.56
CA HIS A 191 -1.58 -5.51 11.63
C HIS A 191 -2.26 -6.89 11.47
N GLY A 192 -3.57 -6.98 11.72
CA GLY A 192 -4.30 -8.26 11.66
C GLY A 192 -3.83 -9.31 12.68
N ARG A 193 -3.11 -8.89 13.72
CA ARG A 193 -2.44 -9.83 14.66
C ARG A 193 -3.35 -10.38 15.74
N PHE A 194 -4.42 -9.68 16.11
CA PHE A 194 -5.21 -10.00 17.29
C PHE A 194 -6.36 -10.95 16.97
N ASN A 195 -6.60 -11.90 17.87
CA ASN A 195 -7.81 -12.71 17.84
C ASN A 195 -9.03 -11.85 18.19
N VAL A 196 -10.24 -12.39 17.95
CA VAL A 196 -11.48 -11.64 18.16
C VAL A 196 -11.62 -11.10 19.59
N PRO A 197 -11.40 -11.89 20.67
CA PRO A 197 -11.46 -11.35 22.03
C PRO A 197 -10.50 -10.20 22.31
N ALA A 198 -9.23 -10.33 21.91
CA ALA A 198 -8.22 -9.29 22.11
C ALA A 198 -8.54 -8.03 21.30
N ALA A 199 -8.99 -8.19 20.04
CA ALA A 199 -9.40 -7.07 19.20
C ALA A 199 -10.59 -6.30 19.80
N VAL A 200 -11.60 -7.00 20.34
CA VAL A 200 -12.74 -6.38 21.03
C VAL A 200 -12.29 -5.64 22.29
N ALA A 201 -11.40 -6.24 23.09
CA ALA A 201 -10.87 -5.61 24.29
C ALA A 201 -10.09 -4.33 23.95
N ILE A 202 -9.22 -4.38 22.93
CA ILE A 202 -8.48 -3.22 22.42
C ILE A 202 -9.46 -2.13 21.97
N GLY A 203 -10.48 -2.47 21.16
CA GLY A 203 -11.48 -1.51 20.68
C GLY A 203 -12.16 -0.75 21.82
N ARG A 204 -12.55 -1.44 22.90
CA ARG A 204 -13.16 -0.81 24.08
C ARG A 204 -12.24 0.13 24.85
N GLU A 205 -10.93 -0.16 24.86
CA GLU A 205 -9.95 0.74 25.48
C GLU A 205 -9.69 1.97 24.59
N LEU A 206 -9.67 1.80 23.26
CA LEU A 206 -9.51 2.89 22.31
C LEU A 206 -10.65 3.91 22.38
N GLU A 207 -11.88 3.48 22.65
CA GLU A 207 -13.05 4.37 22.84
C GLU A 207 -12.85 5.42 23.95
N ARG A 208 -11.92 5.19 24.88
CA ARG A 208 -11.65 6.12 25.99
C ARG A 208 -10.78 7.32 25.59
N ILE A 209 -10.16 7.29 24.42
CA ILE A 209 -9.28 8.36 23.93
C ILE A 209 -10.05 9.22 22.93
N GLU A 210 -10.03 10.53 23.11
CA GLU A 210 -10.74 11.47 22.24
C GLU A 210 -10.24 11.44 20.79
N ASN A 211 -11.19 11.50 19.85
CA ASN A 211 -10.97 11.65 18.41
C ASN A 211 -10.05 10.58 17.78
N ILE A 212 -10.17 9.33 18.22
CA ILE A 212 -9.58 8.19 17.51
C ILE A 212 -10.58 7.69 16.44
N ARG A 213 -10.08 7.46 15.22
CA ARG A 213 -10.86 6.91 14.10
C ARG A 213 -10.37 5.51 13.71
#